data_AF-A0A920K9A3-F1
#
_entry.id   AF-A0A920K9A3-F1
#
_cell.length_a   1.000
_cell.length_b   1.000
_cell.length_c   1.000
_cell.angle_alpha   90.00
_cell.angle_beta   90.00
_cell.angle_gamma   90.00
#
_symmetry.space_group_name_H-M   'P 1'
#
loop_
_entity.id
_entity.type
_entity.pdbx_description
1 polymer ?
#
loop_
_entity_poly.entity_id
_entity_poly.type
_entity_poly.pdbx_seq_one_letter_code
_entity_poly.pdbx_strand_id
1 'polypeptide(L)' 'MRQNLRVPANDLEQSLYVSEILPTGRTMIKDEDVCLHCGLCAERCPTAAWDMQQFLYKEGQAKNQRVAG' A
#
# COMPACT_ATOMS: atom_id res chain seq x y z
N MET A 1 7.45 -5.60 18.03
CA MET A 1 6.71 -5.78 16.75
C MET A 1 7.67 -5.78 15.56
N ARG A 2 8.31 -4.66 15.21
CA ARG A 2 9.33 -4.61 14.13
C ARG A 2 10.52 -5.55 14.33
N GLN A 3 10.97 -5.72 15.56
CA GLN A 3 12.07 -6.62 15.94
C GLN A 3 11.82 -8.10 15.55
N ASN A 4 10.57 -8.47 15.26
CA ASN A 4 10.18 -9.83 14.89
C ASN A 4 9.92 -9.99 13.38
N LEU A 5 10.09 -8.93 12.58
CA LEU A 5 9.98 -9.02 11.11
C LEU A 5 11.25 -9.63 10.53
N ARG A 6 11.11 -10.36 9.42
CA ARG A 6 12.24 -11.01 8.73
C ARG A 6 13.21 -10.01 8.10
N VAL A 7 12.71 -8.85 7.69
CA VAL A 7 13.48 -7.80 7.04
C VAL A 7 13.40 -6.56 7.94
N PRO A 8 14.53 -5.94 8.29
CA PRO A 8 14.52 -4.70 9.07
C PRO A 8 14.01 -3.54 8.21
N ALA A 9 13.25 -2.64 8.83
CA ALA A 9 12.88 -1.37 8.21
C ALA A 9 14.04 -0.37 8.32
N ASN A 10 14.25 0.42 7.27
CA ASN A 10 15.19 1.53 7.25
C ASN A 10 14.55 2.81 7.81
N ASP A 11 13.25 3.02 7.54
CA ASP A 11 12.45 4.10 8.13
C ASP A 11 11.63 3.57 9.33
N LEU A 12 12.04 3.95 10.55
CA LEU A 12 11.35 3.57 11.78
C LEU A 12 10.23 4.56 12.18
N GLU A 13 10.23 5.76 11.61
CA GLU A 13 9.24 6.82 11.89
C GLU A 13 7.94 6.55 11.13
N GLN A 14 8.03 5.87 9.98
CA GLN A 14 6.85 5.42 9.26
C GLN A 14 5.97 4.53 10.16
N SER A 15 4.65 4.69 10.07
CA SER A 15 3.71 3.88 10.84
C SER A 15 3.48 2.51 10.20
N LEU A 16 3.29 1.48 11.04
CA LEU A 16 2.82 0.18 10.57
C LEU A 16 1.30 0.20 10.37
N TYR A 17 0.86 -0.37 9.26
CA TYR A 17 -0.55 -0.58 8.98
C TYR A 17 -0.98 -1.92 9.58
N VAL A 18 -2.00 -1.90 10.44
CA VAL A 18 -2.45 -3.08 11.20
C VAL A 18 -3.91 -3.35 10.86
N SER A 19 -4.22 -4.58 10.45
CA SER A 19 -5.60 -4.96 10.15
C SER A 19 -6.41 -5.11 11.44
N GLU A 20 -7.73 -5.22 11.30
CA GLU A 20 -8.58 -5.78 12.35
C GLU A 20 -8.13 -7.21 12.74
N ILE A 21 -8.66 -7.71 13.86
CA ILE A 21 -8.44 -9.09 14.27
C ILE A 21 -9.14 -10.00 13.24
N LEU A 22 -8.34 -10.84 12.57
CA LEU A 22 -8.83 -11.76 11.56
C LEU A 22 -9.46 -13.00 12.23
N PRO A 23 -10.29 -13.79 11.51
CA PRO A 23 -10.88 -15.02 12.04
C PRO A 23 -9.87 -16.05 12.58
N THR A 24 -8.60 -15.93 12.20
CA THR A 24 -7.51 -16.75 12.75
C THR A 24 -7.06 -16.35 14.16
N GLY A 25 -7.65 -15.30 14.75
CA GLY A 25 -7.22 -14.70 16.02
C GLY A 25 -5.93 -13.88 15.92
N ARG A 26 -5.44 -13.61 14.70
CA ARG A 26 -4.22 -12.84 14.42
C ARG A 26 -4.53 -11.58 13.62
N THR A 27 -3.65 -10.60 13.65
CA THR A 27 -3.70 -9.42 12.76
C THR A 27 -2.65 -9.55 11.65
N MET A 28 -2.92 -8.94 10.49
CA MET A 28 -1.95 -8.75 9.44
C MET A 28 -1.32 -7.37 9.58
N ILE A 29 0.01 -7.33 9.54
CA ILE A 29 0.82 -6.13 9.64
C ILE A 29 1.43 -5.86 8.28
N LYS A 30 1.23 -4.65 7.75
CA LYS A 30 1.83 -4.16 6.53
C LYS A 30 2.83 -3.06 6.90
N ASP A 31 4.08 -3.29 6.54
CA ASP A 31 5.17 -2.33 6.68
C ASP A 31 5.48 -1.75 5.31
N GLU A 32 5.22 -0.45 5.11
CA GLU A 32 5.33 0.19 3.79
C GLU A 32 6.77 0.45 3.37
N ASP A 33 7.70 0.54 4.32
CA ASP A 33 9.13 0.74 4.06
C ASP A 33 9.72 -0.41 3.22
N VAL A 34 9.15 -1.61 3.38
CA VAL A 34 9.56 -2.83 2.67
C VAL A 34 8.54 -3.30 1.63
N CYS A 35 7.38 -2.64 1.52
CA CYS A 35 6.32 -3.05 0.60
C CYS A 35 6.65 -2.64 -0.84
N LEU A 36 6.63 -3.60 -1.77
CA LEU A 36 6.88 -3.34 -3.19
C LEU A 36 5.60 -3.02 -3.99
N HIS A 37 4.44 -2.90 -3.32
CA HIS A 37 3.14 -2.71 -3.95
C HIS A 37 2.79 -3.76 -5.04
N CYS A 38 3.30 -4.98 -4.92
CA CYS A 38 3.10 -6.03 -5.92
C CYS A 38 1.72 -6.69 -5.89
N GLY A 39 0.87 -6.38 -4.90
CA GLY A 39 -0.50 -6.89 -4.77
C GLY A 39 -0.64 -8.35 -4.35
N LEU A 40 0.44 -9.15 -4.35
CA LEU A 40 0.38 -10.58 -4.03
C LEU A 40 -0.18 -10.88 -2.63
N CYS A 41 0.06 -9.98 -1.67
CA CYS A 41 -0.47 -10.11 -0.32
C CYS A 41 -2.00 -9.94 -0.28
N ALA A 42 -2.58 -9.06 -1.10
CA ALA A 42 -4.03 -8.94 -1.23
C ALA A 42 -4.62 -10.12 -2.00
N GLU A 43 -4.04 -10.49 -3.16
CA GLU A 43 -4.53 -11.58 -4.02
C GLU A 43 -4.56 -12.94 -3.31
N ARG A 44 -3.55 -13.24 -2.48
CA ARG A 44 -3.42 -14.53 -1.81
C ARG A 44 -3.99 -14.55 -0.40
N CYS A 45 -4.59 -13.46 0.08
CA CYS A 45 -5.07 -13.41 1.46
C CYS A 45 -6.32 -14.28 1.64
N PRO A 46 -6.27 -15.38 2.41
CA PRO A 46 -7.44 -16.24 2.59
C PRO A 46 -8.54 -15.59 3.45
N THR A 47 -8.22 -14.53 4.18
CA THR A 47 -9.14 -13.81 5.07
C THR A 47 -9.48 -12.42 4.56
N ALA A 48 -9.06 -12.06 3.35
CA ALA A 48 -9.26 -10.72 2.76
C ALA A 48 -8.85 -9.58 3.70
N ALA A 49 -7.70 -9.70 4.38
CA ALA A 49 -7.25 -8.73 5.37
C ALA A 49 -6.98 -7.32 4.79
N TRP A 50 -6.63 -7.26 3.50
CA TRP A 50 -6.32 -6.03 2.78
C TRP A 50 -6.72 -6.20 1.31
N ASP A 51 -7.08 -5.10 0.66
CA ASP A 51 -7.34 -5.02 -0.77
C ASP A 51 -6.47 -3.92 -1.43
N MET A 52 -6.21 -4.05 -2.72
CA MET A 52 -5.46 -3.07 -3.51
C MET A 52 -6.42 -2.28 -4.40
N GLN A 53 -6.51 -0.96 -4.20
CA GLN A 53 -7.33 -0.10 -5.03
C GLN A 53 -6.53 0.55 -6.15
N GLN A 54 -7.03 0.43 -7.37
CA GLN A 54 -6.56 1.21 -8.52
C GLN A 54 -7.44 2.44 -8.69
N PHE A 55 -6.83 3.59 -8.97
CA PHE A 55 -7.56 4.81 -9.30
C PHE A 55 -7.14 5.33 -10.67
N LEU A 56 -8.12 5.89 -11.39
CA LEU A 56 -7.90 6.54 -12.67
C LEU A 56 -7.61 8.02 -12.40
N TYR A 57 -6.34 8.40 -12.49
CA TYR A 57 -5.95 9.80 -12.42
C TYR A 57 -6.06 10.43 -13.81
N LYS A 58 -6.97 11.41 -13.95
CA LYS A 58 -7.09 12.22 -15.18
C LYS A 58 -6.47 13.58 -14.92
N GLU A 59 -5.31 13.82 -15.50
CA GLU A 59 -4.65 15.13 -15.48
C GLU A 59 -5.50 16.16 -16.24
N GLY A 60 -5.55 17.39 -15.73
CA GLY A 60 -6.17 18.52 -16.42
C GLY A 60 -5.31 18.95 -17.60
N GLN A 61 -5.81 18.78 -18.83
CA GLN A 61 -5.10 19.25 -20.02
C GLN A 61 -5.15 20.79 -20.09
N ALA A 62 -3.99 21.43 -19.94
CA ALA A 62 -3.85 22.84 -20.29
C ALA A 62 -4.01 22.99 -21.82
N LYS A 63 -5.09 23.63 -22.28
CA LYS A 63 -5.26 23.97 -23.70
C LYS A 63 -4.16 24.96 -24.08
N ASN A 64 -3.13 24.48 -24.78
CA ASN A 64 -2.10 25.36 -25.33
C ASN A 64 -2.70 26.10 -26.54
N GLN A 65 -3.32 27.25 -26.29
CA GLN A 65 -3.78 28.17 -27.33
C GLN A 65 -2.54 28.79 -27.96
N ARG A 66 -2.10 28.24 -29.09
CA ARG A 66 -1.11 28.91 -29.94
C ARG A 66 -1.73 30.22 -30.42
N VAL A 67 -1.36 31.31 -29.77
CA VAL A 67 -1.57 32.66 -30.28
C VAL A 67 -0.45 32.96 -31.27
N ALA A 68 -0.89 33.34 -32.47
CA ALA A 68 -0.22 34.11 -33.51
C ALA A 68 1.00 33.52 -34.25
N GLY A 69 0.79 33.40 -35.55
CA GLY A 69 1.67 33.90 -36.60
C GLY A 69 0.80 34.33 -37.76
#